data_AF-E4YM79-F1
#
_entry.id   AF-E4YM79-F1
#
_cell.length_a   1.000
_cell.length_b   1.000
_cell.length_c   1.000
_cell.angle_alpha   90.00
_cell.angle_beta   90.00
_cell.angle_gamma   90.00
#
_symmetry.space_group_name_H-M   'P 1'
#
loop_
_entity.id
_entity.type
_entity.pdbx_description
1 polymer ?
#
loop_
_entity_poly.entity_id
_entity_poly.type
_entity_poly.pdbx_seq_one_letter_code
_entity_poly.pdbx_strand_id
1 'polypeptide(L)'
;MEDFTGDLMGGIMSSIWPHAAEYIQSELLGCITSSISGSFDFSGFMNFFRFTDSSMGSAVPKITNPRIIELGKDNIALEVDVDYDGDACFSVEVGTAIANLSFGVQNLKFRGPMQIEFKELTSRVPFISAVVCYFTEAPDVDFKLTKSAAVANQPFIHKNVKKALKDAIATQLLEPERMVIPLVKGQRISYKRSRIKFVSNLKKQLFRLR
;
A
#
# COMPACT_ATOMS: atom_id res chain seq x y z
N MET A 1 19.33 -16.01 -23.18
CA MET A 1 19.86 -15.48 -21.91
C MET A 1 18.69 -15.00 -21.06
N GLU A 2 17.69 -15.86 -20.92
CA GLU A 2 16.49 -15.61 -20.11
C GLU A 2 16.77 -16.11 -18.68
N ASP A 3 16.27 -15.33 -17.72
CA ASP A 3 15.84 -15.76 -16.37
C ASP A 3 16.79 -15.68 -15.16
N PHE A 4 18.08 -15.32 -15.29
CA PHE A 4 18.89 -15.09 -14.07
C PHE A 4 18.38 -13.91 -13.24
N THR A 5 18.01 -12.80 -13.90
CA THR A 5 17.50 -11.60 -13.21
C THR A 5 16.11 -11.82 -12.62
N GLY A 6 15.27 -12.61 -13.29
CA GLY A 6 13.95 -12.99 -12.79
C GLY A 6 14.05 -13.85 -11.53
N ASP A 7 14.91 -14.87 -11.57
CA ASP A 7 15.16 -15.78 -10.45
C ASP A 7 15.79 -15.06 -9.24
N LEU A 8 16.77 -14.18 -9.47
CA LEU A 8 17.40 -13.40 -8.38
C LEU A 8 16.40 -12.46 -7.69
N MET A 9 15.67 -11.66 -8.48
CA MET A 9 14.69 -10.71 -7.93
C MET A 9 13.54 -11.45 -7.23
N GLY A 10 13.12 -12.59 -7.78
CA GLY A 10 12.13 -13.48 -7.17
C GLY A 10 12.61 -14.04 -5.83
N GLY A 11 13.86 -14.50 -5.74
CA GLY A 11 14.44 -15.00 -4.49
C GLY A 11 14.58 -13.93 -3.40
N ILE A 12 15.03 -12.73 -3.76
CA ILE A 12 15.10 -11.59 -2.85
C ILE A 12 13.71 -11.20 -2.37
N MET A 13 12.75 -11.05 -3.29
CA MET A 13 11.38 -10.69 -2.94
C MET A 13 10.73 -11.74 -2.04
N SER A 14 10.94 -13.03 -2.29
CA SER A 14 10.43 -14.12 -1.44
C SER A 14 10.97 -14.05 -0.01
N SER A 15 12.20 -13.57 0.17
CA SER A 15 12.82 -13.40 1.48
C SER A 15 12.32 -12.14 2.21
N ILE A 16 12.07 -11.05 1.47
CA ILE A 16 11.60 -9.78 2.02
C ILE A 16 10.10 -9.81 2.32
N TRP A 17 9.32 -10.49 1.48
CA TRP A 17 7.86 -10.40 1.48
C TRP A 17 7.19 -10.72 2.81
N PRO A 18 7.58 -11.75 3.59
CA PRO A 18 6.94 -12.00 4.89
C PRO A 18 6.98 -10.78 5.83
N HIS A 19 8.09 -10.03 5.81
CA HIS A 19 8.26 -8.82 6.61
C HIS A 19 7.54 -7.60 6.00
N ALA A 20 7.61 -7.47 4.67
CA ALA A 20 6.90 -6.40 3.97
C ALA A 20 5.37 -6.56 4.09
N ALA A 21 4.86 -7.78 3.99
CA ALA A 21 3.46 -8.11 4.14
C ALA A 21 2.94 -7.76 5.53
N GLU A 22 3.68 -8.07 6.59
CA GLU A 22 3.32 -7.68 7.97
C GLU A 22 3.24 -6.16 8.13
N TYR A 23 4.24 -5.44 7.61
CA TYR A 23 4.25 -3.97 7.61
C TYR A 23 3.06 -3.40 6.82
N ILE A 24 2.89 -3.85 5.57
CA ILE A 24 1.80 -3.42 4.68
C ILE A 24 0.47 -3.70 5.35
N GLN A 25 0.26 -4.87 5.94
CA GLN A 25 -0.97 -5.21 6.65
C GLN A 25 -1.28 -4.18 7.74
N SER A 26 -0.30 -3.85 8.60
CA SER A 26 -0.51 -2.88 9.67
C SER A 26 -0.89 -1.48 9.17
N GLU A 27 -0.24 -1.02 8.09
CA GLU A 27 -0.46 0.32 7.52
C GLU A 27 -1.71 0.38 6.65
N LEU A 28 -1.96 -0.65 5.84
CA LEU A 28 -3.07 -0.75 4.89
C LEU A 28 -4.41 -0.82 5.63
N LEU A 29 -4.50 -1.60 6.71
CA LEU A 29 -5.72 -1.66 7.52
C LEU A 29 -6.03 -0.30 8.16
N GLY A 30 -5.01 0.39 8.66
CA GLY A 30 -5.15 1.75 9.19
C GLY A 30 -5.56 2.75 8.12
N CYS A 31 -4.94 2.70 6.94
CA CYS A 31 -5.23 3.60 5.83
C CYS A 31 -6.64 3.39 5.26
N ILE A 32 -7.03 2.15 4.98
CA ILE A 32 -8.36 1.85 4.41
C ILE A 32 -9.47 2.25 5.38
N THR A 33 -9.33 1.88 6.67
CA THR A 33 -10.31 2.25 7.70
C THR A 33 -10.55 3.76 7.72
N SER A 34 -9.49 4.52 7.50
CA SER A 34 -9.50 5.97 7.58
C SER A 34 -9.95 6.65 6.31
N SER A 35 -9.54 6.14 5.14
CA SER A 35 -10.03 6.57 3.83
C SER A 35 -11.52 6.32 3.70
N ILE A 36 -12.01 5.20 4.25
CA ILE A 36 -13.45 4.91 4.30
C ILE A 36 -14.14 5.85 5.28
N SER A 37 -13.62 6.01 6.50
CA SER A 37 -14.24 6.96 7.45
C SER A 37 -14.31 8.39 6.89
N GLY A 38 -13.29 8.85 6.17
CA GLY A 38 -13.24 10.20 5.59
C GLY A 38 -13.97 10.39 4.26
N SER A 39 -14.09 9.35 3.42
CA SER A 39 -14.79 9.43 2.12
C SER A 39 -16.29 9.14 2.24
N PHE A 40 -16.74 8.48 3.32
CA PHE A 40 -18.11 8.00 3.49
C PHE A 40 -18.97 8.84 4.42
N ASP A 41 -18.44 9.98 4.88
CA ASP A 41 -19.14 10.92 5.77
C ASP A 41 -20.30 11.69 5.09
N PHE A 42 -20.66 11.35 3.84
CA PHE A 42 -21.60 12.13 3.03
C PHE A 42 -23.01 11.52 2.87
N SER A 43 -23.37 10.46 3.59
CA SER A 43 -24.68 9.80 3.39
C SER A 43 -25.48 9.48 4.66
N GLY A 44 -24.93 9.63 5.88
CA GLY A 44 -25.65 9.28 7.11
C GLY A 44 -26.10 7.80 7.22
N PHE A 45 -25.65 6.95 6.29
CA PHE A 45 -26.06 5.55 6.19
C PHE A 45 -25.04 4.60 6.81
N MET A 46 -23.78 5.03 7.04
CA MET A 46 -22.73 4.19 7.64
C MET A 46 -22.07 4.87 8.84
N ASN A 47 -22.04 4.17 9.96
CA ASN A 47 -21.58 4.67 11.25
C ASN A 47 -20.10 4.34 11.51
N PHE A 48 -19.62 3.20 11.01
CA PHE A 48 -18.22 2.79 11.17
C PHE A 48 -17.80 1.78 10.09
N PHE A 49 -16.48 1.68 9.90
CA PHE A 49 -15.84 0.63 9.11
C PHE A 49 -14.69 0.06 9.96
N ARG A 50 -14.57 -1.27 10.07
CA ARG A 50 -13.45 -1.90 10.76
C ARG A 50 -13.05 -3.21 10.10
N PHE A 51 -11.76 -3.51 10.17
CA PHE A 51 -11.26 -4.86 9.94
C PHE A 51 -11.38 -5.66 11.23
N THR A 52 -11.95 -6.86 11.14
CA THR A 52 -12.09 -7.80 12.27
C THR A 52 -11.04 -8.90 12.24
N ASP A 53 -10.61 -9.28 11.04
CA ASP A 53 -9.55 -10.25 10.80
C ASP A 53 -8.80 -9.84 9.53
N SER A 54 -7.52 -10.15 9.46
CA SER A 54 -6.66 -9.75 8.35
C SER A 54 -5.49 -10.70 8.20
N SER A 55 -5.22 -11.09 6.95
CA SER A 55 -4.04 -11.83 6.55
C SER A 55 -3.67 -11.42 5.13
N MET A 56 -2.40 -11.11 4.92
CA MET A 56 -1.85 -10.86 3.58
C MET A 56 -1.64 -12.15 2.77
N GLY A 57 -1.74 -13.32 3.40
CA GLY A 57 -1.51 -14.61 2.74
C GLY A 57 -0.04 -14.96 2.58
N SER A 58 0.24 -15.88 1.66
CA SER A 58 1.57 -16.46 1.40
C SER A 58 2.12 -16.14 0.00
N ALA A 59 1.26 -15.66 -0.90
CA ALA A 59 1.64 -15.28 -2.25
C ALA A 59 2.64 -14.13 -2.22
N VAL A 60 3.65 -14.19 -3.11
CA VAL A 60 4.72 -13.20 -3.20
C VAL A 60 4.55 -12.38 -4.49
N PRO A 61 4.72 -11.04 -4.46
CA PRO A 61 4.69 -10.23 -5.67
C PRO A 61 5.79 -10.63 -6.65
N LYS A 62 5.44 -10.67 -7.93
CA LYS A 62 6.39 -10.84 -9.02
C LYS A 62 6.91 -9.49 -9.46
N ILE A 63 8.23 -9.41 -9.60
CA ILE A 63 8.91 -8.26 -10.20
C ILE A 63 9.32 -8.64 -11.61
N THR A 64 8.95 -7.81 -12.58
CA THR A 64 9.26 -8.03 -14.00
C THR A 64 9.78 -6.76 -14.64
N ASN A 65 10.35 -6.89 -15.84
CA ASN A 65 10.83 -5.79 -16.68
C ASN A 65 11.78 -4.79 -15.97
N PRO A 66 12.82 -5.25 -15.25
CA PRO A 66 13.73 -4.35 -14.56
C PRO A 66 14.53 -3.47 -15.52
N ARG A 67 14.53 -2.16 -15.28
CA ARG A 67 15.29 -1.16 -16.04
C ARG A 67 15.98 -0.19 -15.10
N ILE A 68 17.24 0.12 -15.38
CA ILE A 68 17.99 1.13 -14.62
C ILE A 68 17.82 2.47 -15.32
N ILE A 69 17.52 3.50 -14.53
CA ILE A 69 17.40 4.89 -14.96
C ILE A 69 18.38 5.73 -14.15
N GLU A 70 19.18 6.55 -14.82
CA GLU A 70 20.05 7.52 -14.17
C GLU A 70 19.25 8.80 -13.87
N LEU A 71 19.17 9.19 -12.60
CA LEU A 71 18.43 10.37 -12.14
C LEU A 71 19.39 11.53 -11.79
N GLY A 72 20.52 11.58 -12.47
CA GLY A 72 21.63 12.50 -12.23
C GLY A 72 22.84 11.81 -11.60
N LYS A 73 23.85 12.61 -11.25
CA LYS A 73 25.18 12.12 -10.88
C LYS A 73 25.21 11.16 -9.68
N ASP A 74 24.35 11.41 -8.70
CA ASP A 74 24.37 10.70 -7.40
C ASP A 74 23.04 10.00 -7.08
N ASN A 75 22.19 9.77 -8.08
CA ASN A 75 20.92 9.07 -7.89
C ASN A 75 20.67 8.12 -9.06
N ILE A 76 20.28 6.89 -8.74
CA ILE A 76 19.84 5.91 -9.72
C ILE A 76 18.45 5.41 -9.35
N ALA A 77 17.70 4.94 -10.32
CA ALA A 77 16.41 4.29 -10.10
C ALA A 77 16.33 2.96 -10.81
N LEU A 78 15.60 2.05 -10.20
CA LEU A 78 15.16 0.81 -10.81
C LEU A 78 13.66 0.94 -11.09
N GLU A 79 13.31 0.97 -12.38
CA GLU A 79 11.93 0.84 -12.85
C GLU A 79 11.60 -0.64 -13.00
N VAL A 80 10.45 -1.05 -12.46
CA VAL A 80 9.95 -2.43 -12.52
C VAL A 80 8.44 -2.45 -12.69
N ASP A 81 7.94 -3.54 -13.24
CA ASP A 81 6.51 -3.88 -13.16
C ASP A 81 6.29 -4.83 -11.99
N VAL A 82 5.41 -4.42 -11.06
CA VAL A 82 5.01 -5.24 -9.92
C VAL A 82 3.66 -5.89 -10.24
N ASP A 83 3.59 -7.21 -10.08
CA ASP A 83 2.37 -8.00 -10.24
C ASP A 83 2.14 -8.87 -9.01
N TYR A 84 1.11 -8.54 -8.25
CA TYR A 84 0.69 -9.29 -7.09
C TYR A 84 -0.66 -9.95 -7.37
N ASP A 85 -0.69 -11.27 -7.33
CA ASP A 85 -1.90 -12.08 -7.35
C ASP A 85 -1.98 -12.84 -6.02
N GLY A 86 -2.51 -12.16 -5.01
CA GLY A 86 -2.44 -12.58 -3.63
C GLY A 86 -3.57 -13.49 -3.19
N ASP A 87 -3.32 -14.29 -2.16
CA ASP A 87 -4.30 -15.05 -1.38
C ASP A 87 -4.72 -14.31 -0.09
N ALA A 88 -4.52 -12.98 -0.05
CA ALA A 88 -4.90 -12.15 1.08
C ALA A 88 -6.40 -12.26 1.40
N CYS A 89 -6.72 -12.34 2.68
CA CYS A 89 -8.08 -12.43 3.20
C CYS A 89 -8.27 -11.43 4.34
N PHE A 90 -9.29 -10.58 4.21
CA PHE A 90 -9.66 -9.59 5.21
C PHE A 90 -11.13 -9.76 5.55
N SER A 91 -11.46 -9.76 6.83
CA SER A 91 -12.85 -9.69 7.30
C SER A 91 -13.17 -8.24 7.64
N VAL A 92 -14.28 -7.75 7.09
CA VAL A 92 -14.71 -6.36 7.20
C VAL A 92 -16.09 -6.31 7.83
N GLU A 93 -16.26 -5.40 8.78
CA GLU A 93 -17.55 -5.04 9.32
C GLU A 93 -17.83 -3.55 9.07
N VAL A 94 -19.04 -3.29 8.59
CA VAL A 94 -19.54 -1.97 8.27
C VAL A 94 -20.82 -1.74 9.05
N GLY A 95 -20.81 -0.81 9.98
CA GLY A 95 -22.05 -0.39 10.65
C GLY A 95 -22.87 0.48 9.72
N THR A 96 -24.13 0.12 9.48
CA THR A 96 -25.09 1.01 8.78
C THR A 96 -26.13 1.58 9.75
N ALA A 97 -26.91 2.56 9.30
CA ALA A 97 -28.02 3.13 10.07
C ALA A 97 -29.11 2.09 10.40
N ILE A 98 -29.19 0.98 9.65
CA ILE A 98 -30.24 -0.04 9.79
C ILE A 98 -29.68 -1.34 10.37
N ALA A 99 -28.48 -1.78 9.95
CA ALA A 99 -27.84 -3.01 10.44
C ALA A 99 -26.32 -3.05 10.16
N ASN A 100 -25.57 -3.81 10.94
CA ASN A 100 -24.16 -4.08 10.63
C ASN A 100 -24.07 -5.11 9.50
N LEU A 101 -23.23 -4.82 8.51
CA LEU A 101 -22.92 -5.69 7.40
C LEU A 101 -21.50 -6.24 7.57
N SER A 102 -21.38 -7.56 7.54
CA SER A 102 -20.08 -8.24 7.52
C SER A 102 -19.86 -8.92 6.17
N PHE A 103 -18.66 -8.74 5.63
CA PHE A 103 -18.21 -9.39 4.40
C PHE A 103 -16.70 -9.60 4.45
N GLY A 104 -16.21 -10.52 3.62
CA GLY A 104 -14.76 -10.66 3.43
C GLY A 104 -14.29 -10.04 2.13
N VAL A 105 -13.04 -9.61 2.10
CA VAL A 105 -12.27 -9.21 0.92
C VAL A 105 -11.20 -10.27 0.72
N GLN A 106 -11.20 -10.95 -0.42
CA GLN A 106 -10.29 -12.04 -0.72
C GLN A 106 -9.61 -11.85 -2.06
N ASN A 107 -8.51 -12.57 -2.26
CA ASN A 107 -7.77 -12.61 -3.51
C ASN A 107 -7.38 -11.22 -4.00
N LEU A 108 -6.79 -10.42 -3.12
CA LEU A 108 -6.33 -9.08 -3.46
C LEU A 108 -5.28 -9.17 -4.56
N LYS A 109 -5.52 -8.47 -5.66
CA LYS A 109 -4.59 -8.31 -6.76
C LYS A 109 -4.22 -6.86 -6.90
N PHE A 110 -2.96 -6.60 -7.18
CA PHE A 110 -2.54 -5.29 -7.67
C PHE A 110 -1.44 -5.41 -8.71
N ARG A 111 -1.50 -4.54 -9.71
CA ARG A 111 -0.50 -4.51 -10.77
C ARG A 111 -0.19 -3.07 -11.17
N GLY A 112 1.08 -2.73 -11.31
CA GLY A 112 1.47 -1.44 -11.85
C GLY A 112 2.97 -1.21 -11.91
N PRO A 113 3.39 -0.16 -12.64
CA PRO A 113 4.79 0.24 -12.75
C PRO A 113 5.24 0.94 -11.47
N MET A 114 6.34 0.47 -10.89
CA MET A 114 6.95 1.02 -9.68
C MET A 114 8.37 1.49 -9.99
N GLN A 115 8.73 2.62 -9.41
CA GLN A 115 10.09 3.14 -9.41
C GLN A 115 10.68 3.06 -8.01
N ILE A 116 11.88 2.50 -7.92
CA ILE A 116 12.68 2.37 -6.71
C ILE A 116 13.95 3.19 -6.89
N GLU A 117 14.01 4.36 -6.28
CA GLU A 117 15.17 5.24 -6.33
C GLU A 117 16.15 4.95 -5.18
N PHE A 118 17.42 4.87 -5.52
CA PHE A 118 18.54 4.86 -4.58
C PHE A 118 19.12 6.27 -4.53
N LYS A 119 18.88 6.94 -3.41
CA LYS A 119 19.15 8.37 -3.24
C LYS A 119 20.48 8.63 -2.57
N GLU A 120 21.14 9.70 -3.02
CA GLU A 120 22.39 10.24 -2.48
C GLU A 120 23.47 9.15 -2.37
N LEU A 121 23.91 8.67 -3.53
CA LEU A 121 25.05 7.78 -3.63
C LEU A 121 26.27 8.45 -2.99
N THR A 122 26.87 7.78 -2.00
CA THR A 122 27.93 8.33 -1.16
C THR A 122 29.11 7.37 -1.08
N SER A 123 30.31 7.91 -0.89
CA SER A 123 31.54 7.11 -0.74
C SER A 123 31.69 6.48 0.65
N ARG A 124 30.68 6.59 1.52
CA ARG A 124 30.68 6.04 2.88
C ARG A 124 29.59 5.00 3.03
N VAL A 125 29.84 3.92 3.77
CA VAL A 125 28.82 2.91 4.08
C VAL A 125 27.58 3.57 4.74
N PRO A 126 26.35 3.18 4.33
CA PRO A 126 25.99 2.06 3.46
C PRO A 126 25.97 2.39 1.94
N PHE A 127 26.66 3.43 1.49
CA PHE A 127 26.79 3.91 0.10
C PHE A 127 25.55 4.53 -0.51
N ILE A 128 24.39 4.37 0.13
CA ILE A 128 23.10 4.91 -0.28
C ILE A 128 22.45 5.52 0.96
N SER A 129 22.04 6.79 0.91
CA SER A 129 21.42 7.43 2.09
C SER A 129 19.99 6.95 2.33
N ALA A 130 19.22 6.72 1.27
CA ALA A 130 17.82 6.34 1.34
C ALA A 130 17.35 5.56 0.11
N VAL A 131 16.33 4.73 0.31
CA VAL A 131 15.53 4.14 -0.76
C VAL A 131 14.20 4.87 -0.84
N VAL A 132 13.74 5.19 -2.04
CA VAL A 132 12.45 5.85 -2.26
C VAL A 132 11.63 5.03 -3.25
N CYS A 133 10.45 4.58 -2.83
CA CYS A 133 9.58 3.75 -3.67
C CYS A 133 8.26 4.47 -3.94
N TYR A 134 7.77 4.37 -5.18
CA TYR A 134 6.46 4.88 -5.58
C TYR A 134 6.00 4.24 -6.90
N PHE A 135 4.70 4.19 -7.11
CA PHE A 135 4.07 3.89 -8.39
C PHE A 135 4.09 5.14 -9.27
N THR A 136 4.53 4.98 -10.53
CA THR A 136 4.54 6.06 -11.53
C THR A 136 3.15 6.28 -12.13
N GLU A 137 2.32 5.23 -12.14
CA GLU A 137 0.92 5.27 -12.57
C GLU A 137 0.03 4.58 -11.53
N ALA A 138 -1.26 4.94 -11.49
CA ALA A 138 -2.17 4.34 -10.54
C ALA A 138 -2.28 2.82 -10.81
N PRO A 139 -1.89 1.95 -9.85
CA PRO A 139 -1.94 0.52 -10.10
C PRO A 139 -3.39 0.06 -10.27
N ASP A 140 -3.57 -0.96 -11.10
CA ASP A 140 -4.83 -1.67 -11.11
C ASP A 140 -4.96 -2.49 -9.83
N VAL A 141 -6.17 -2.57 -9.31
CA VAL A 141 -6.48 -3.25 -8.05
C VAL A 141 -7.75 -4.04 -8.24
N ASP A 142 -7.73 -5.31 -7.86
CA ASP A 142 -8.91 -6.17 -7.93
C ASP A 142 -9.01 -7.08 -6.71
N PHE A 143 -10.21 -7.54 -6.39
CA PHE A 143 -10.46 -8.44 -5.27
C PHE A 143 -11.82 -9.12 -5.44
N LYS A 144 -12.05 -10.14 -4.64
CA LYS A 144 -13.34 -10.81 -4.50
C LYS A 144 -13.98 -10.45 -3.17
N LEU A 145 -15.29 -10.24 -3.16
CA LEU A 145 -16.05 -10.14 -1.92
C LEU A 145 -16.63 -11.50 -1.55
N THR A 146 -16.40 -11.96 -0.32
CA THR A 146 -17.06 -13.15 0.24
C THR A 146 -18.34 -12.79 0.97
N LYS A 147 -19.38 -13.59 0.68
CA LYS A 147 -20.78 -13.26 0.90
C LYS A 147 -21.21 -13.46 2.36
N SER A 148 -21.86 -12.44 2.92
CA SER A 148 -23.22 -12.60 3.43
C SER A 148 -24.20 -12.34 2.27
N ALA A 149 -25.36 -13.01 2.22
CA ALA A 149 -26.34 -12.82 1.14
C ALA A 149 -26.76 -11.35 0.92
N ALA A 150 -26.62 -10.52 1.95
CA ALA A 150 -26.87 -9.08 1.93
C ALA A 150 -25.87 -8.28 1.06
N VAL A 151 -24.60 -8.69 0.98
CA VAL A 151 -23.54 -7.95 0.28
C VAL A 151 -23.56 -8.20 -1.23
N ALA A 152 -23.95 -9.40 -1.66
CA ALA A 152 -24.03 -9.76 -3.08
C ALA A 152 -25.04 -8.91 -3.86
N ASN A 153 -26.06 -8.36 -3.18
CA ASN A 153 -27.09 -7.52 -3.77
C ASN A 153 -26.74 -6.03 -3.78
N GLN A 154 -25.55 -5.64 -3.31
CA GLN A 154 -25.15 -4.25 -3.10
C GLN A 154 -23.88 -3.90 -3.90
N PRO A 155 -23.99 -3.64 -5.22
CA PRO A 155 -22.84 -3.35 -6.08
C PRO A 155 -22.03 -2.12 -5.64
N PHE A 156 -22.64 -1.21 -4.87
CA PHE A 156 -21.98 -0.06 -4.26
C PHE A 156 -20.82 -0.48 -3.33
N ILE A 157 -20.95 -1.56 -2.56
CA ILE A 157 -19.92 -2.01 -1.60
C ILE A 157 -18.60 -2.31 -2.32
N HIS A 158 -18.65 -3.07 -3.41
CA HIS A 158 -17.47 -3.40 -4.20
C HIS A 158 -16.79 -2.14 -4.76
N LYS A 159 -17.56 -1.24 -5.39
CA LYS A 159 -17.04 0.02 -5.94
C LYS A 159 -16.31 0.86 -4.89
N ASN A 160 -16.84 0.88 -3.69
CA ASN A 160 -16.36 1.67 -2.57
C ASN A 160 -15.11 1.12 -1.90
N VAL A 161 -15.06 -0.19 -1.68
CA VAL A 161 -13.85 -0.85 -1.18
C VAL A 161 -12.73 -0.69 -2.21
N LYS A 162 -13.04 -0.86 -3.51
CA LYS A 162 -12.08 -0.62 -4.60
C LYS A 162 -11.57 0.82 -4.60
N LYS A 163 -12.46 1.80 -4.45
CA LYS A 163 -12.09 3.21 -4.33
C LYS A 163 -11.20 3.44 -3.11
N ALA A 164 -11.56 2.93 -1.94
CA ALA A 164 -10.80 3.11 -0.71
C ALA A 164 -9.39 2.50 -0.79
N LEU A 165 -9.24 1.32 -1.40
CA LEU A 165 -7.94 0.70 -1.68
C LEU A 165 -7.10 1.58 -2.61
N LYS A 166 -7.69 2.04 -3.72
CA LYS A 166 -7.00 2.94 -4.65
C LYS A 166 -6.60 4.27 -4.00
N ASP A 167 -7.48 4.87 -3.20
CA ASP A 167 -7.21 6.09 -2.44
C ASP A 167 -6.09 5.88 -1.41
N ALA A 168 -6.07 4.72 -0.73
CA ALA A 168 -5.01 4.37 0.21
C ALA A 168 -3.64 4.23 -0.48
N ILE A 169 -3.58 3.55 -1.63
CA ILE A 169 -2.35 3.49 -2.42
C ILE A 169 -1.96 4.88 -2.92
N ALA A 170 -2.92 5.63 -3.45
CA ALA A 170 -2.67 6.94 -4.06
C ALA A 170 -2.08 7.94 -3.05
N THR A 171 -2.57 7.91 -1.82
CA THR A 171 -2.12 8.82 -0.75
C THR A 171 -0.76 8.48 -0.16
N GLN A 172 -0.24 7.28 -0.40
CA GLN A 172 0.99 6.79 0.22
C GLN A 172 2.12 6.56 -0.79
N LEU A 173 1.77 6.11 -1.99
CA LEU A 173 2.72 5.52 -2.94
C LEU A 173 2.52 5.96 -4.39
N LEU A 174 1.48 6.72 -4.74
CA LEU A 174 1.33 7.21 -6.11
C LEU A 174 1.94 8.59 -6.24
N GLU A 175 2.75 8.79 -7.28
CA GLU A 175 3.32 10.09 -7.64
C GLU A 175 2.29 11.24 -7.47
N PRO A 176 2.63 12.34 -6.76
CA PRO A 176 3.96 12.71 -6.24
C PRO A 176 4.25 12.17 -4.83
N GLU A 177 3.36 11.37 -4.24
CA GLU A 177 3.56 10.79 -2.92
C GLU A 177 4.56 9.63 -3.00
N ARG A 178 5.50 9.59 -2.05
CA ARG A 178 6.67 8.70 -2.09
C ARG A 178 6.94 8.10 -0.72
N MET A 179 7.17 6.79 -0.67
CA MET A 179 7.64 6.10 0.53
C MET A 179 9.16 6.24 0.63
N VAL A 180 9.63 6.91 1.68
CA VAL A 180 11.06 7.16 1.91
C VAL A 180 11.57 6.30 3.06
N ILE A 181 12.53 5.42 2.76
CA ILE A 181 13.17 4.51 3.71
C ILE A 181 14.60 5.00 3.96
N PRO A 182 14.86 5.70 5.08
CA PRO A 182 16.21 6.16 5.42
C PRO A 182 17.11 4.97 5.80
N LEU A 183 18.30 4.89 5.19
CA LEU A 183 19.34 3.91 5.55
C LEU A 183 20.37 4.49 6.54
N VAL A 184 20.48 5.82 6.61
CA VAL A 184 21.40 6.51 7.53
C VAL A 184 20.63 7.09 8.72
N LYS A 185 21.07 6.75 9.94
CA LYS A 185 20.47 7.22 11.18
C LYS A 185 20.71 8.73 11.37
N GLY A 186 19.63 9.49 11.61
CA GLY A 186 19.72 10.90 11.99
C GLY A 186 19.76 11.91 10.82
N GLN A 187 19.72 11.46 9.57
CA GLN A 187 19.55 12.38 8.45
C GLN A 187 18.10 12.86 8.33
N ARG A 188 17.91 14.18 8.32
CA ARG A 188 16.69 14.81 7.82
C ARG A 188 16.78 14.78 6.30
N ILE A 189 16.37 13.68 5.70
CA ILE A 189 16.38 13.60 4.24
C ILE A 189 15.52 14.75 3.71
N SER A 190 16.10 15.60 2.87
CA SER A 190 15.48 16.83 2.35
C SER A 190 14.43 16.55 1.26
N TYR A 191 13.86 15.36 1.25
CA TYR A 191 12.56 15.20 0.61
C TYR A 191 11.56 15.89 1.54
N LYS A 192 10.62 16.65 0.98
CA LYS A 192 9.32 16.75 1.64
C LYS A 192 8.95 15.28 1.83
N ARG A 193 9.13 14.73 3.04
CA ARG A 193 8.37 13.58 3.47
C ARG A 193 6.99 13.92 2.94
N SER A 194 6.40 13.05 2.12
CA SER A 194 4.98 12.93 2.25
C SER A 194 4.82 12.77 3.75
N ARG A 195 4.42 13.85 4.43
CA ARG A 195 3.91 13.70 5.78
C ARG A 195 2.91 12.62 5.52
N ILE A 196 3.07 11.45 6.10
CA ILE A 196 1.98 10.49 6.16
C ILE A 196 0.85 11.37 6.72
N LYS A 197 0.00 11.91 5.81
CA LYS A 197 -0.86 13.07 6.16
C LYS A 197 -1.77 12.61 7.30
N PHE A 198 -1.99 11.30 7.30
CA PHE A 198 -2.64 10.47 8.26
C PHE A 198 -2.00 10.37 9.66
N VAL A 199 -0.71 10.01 9.82
CA VAL A 199 -0.06 9.97 11.16
C VAL A 199 -0.06 11.35 11.83
N SER A 200 0.00 12.42 11.02
CA SER A 200 -0.10 13.79 11.52
C SER A 200 -1.52 14.15 12.01
N ASN A 201 -2.57 13.57 11.43
CA ASN A 201 -3.95 13.76 11.84
C ASN A 201 -4.32 12.88 13.04
N LEU A 202 -3.82 11.65 13.13
CA LEU A 202 -4.04 10.78 14.30
C LEU A 202 -3.42 11.39 15.56
N LYS A 203 -2.18 11.91 15.47
CA LYS A 203 -1.55 12.63 16.59
C LYS A 203 -2.30 13.91 16.96
N LYS A 204 -2.88 14.62 15.98
CA LYS A 204 -3.70 15.82 16.24
C LYS A 204 -5.07 15.52 16.86
N GLN A 205 -5.69 14.39 16.51
CA GLN A 205 -6.96 13.96 17.12
C GLN A 205 -6.74 13.40 18.54
N LEU A 206 -5.67 12.63 18.76
CA LEU A 206 -5.30 12.12 20.09
C LEU A 206 -4.85 13.24 21.05
N PHE A 207 -4.28 14.34 20.57
CA PHE A 207 -3.95 15.52 21.38
C PHE A 207 -5.13 16.48 21.62
N ARG A 208 -6.25 16.33 20.91
CA ARG A 208 -7.49 17.11 21.12
C ARG A 208 -8.46 16.48 22.11
N LEU A 209 -8.17 15.27 22.58
CA LEU A 209 -8.95 14.51 23.57
C LEU A 209 -8.27 14.47 24.96
N ARG A 210 -7.39 15.44 25.25
CA ARG A 210 -6.87 15.72 26.59
C ARG A 210 -7.09 17.17 26.93
#